data_AF-A0A1D4JKM2-F1
#
_entry.id   AF-A0A1D4JKM2-F1
#
_cell.length_a   1.000
_cell.length_b   1.000
_cell.length_c   1.000
_cell.angle_alpha   90.00
_cell.angle_beta   90.00
_cell.angle_gamma   90.00
#
_symmetry.space_group_name_H-M   'P 1'
#
loop_
_entity.id
_entity.type
_entity.pdbx_description
1 polymer ?
#
loop_
_entity_poly.entity_id
_entity_poly.type
_entity_poly.pdbx_seq_one_letter_code
_entity_poly.pdbx_strand_id
1 'polypeptide(L)'
;MKLNIFKQKVKKQLWFLNKKEKLKLDEILQHVELADDSDKLNRPIAFSNQFLKEYIFKEKVVSSTQLFVLLIGILLTYIFLLGLFLFGFITSLTAVQYFIKPEVQLSTLTVILTLVGSLLLIVLSLYLIRMVTGYFTKKLLEYKYNKSL
;
A
#
# COMPACT_ATOMS: atom_id res chain seq x y z
N MET A 1 13.73 -25.04 -2.68
CA MET A 1 13.87 -23.83 -1.83
C MET A 1 13.29 -24.12 -0.43
N LYS A 2 13.84 -23.64 0.70
CA LYS A 2 13.19 -23.86 2.01
C LYS A 2 11.79 -23.25 2.01
N LEU A 3 10.79 -24.01 2.45
CA LEU A 3 9.36 -23.64 2.41
C LEU A 3 9.05 -22.30 3.10
N ASN A 4 9.77 -21.98 4.18
CA ASN A 4 9.69 -20.68 4.86
C ASN A 4 10.12 -19.49 3.98
N ILE A 5 11.16 -19.66 3.15
CA ILE A 5 11.65 -18.59 2.27
C ILE A 5 10.67 -18.39 1.11
N PHE A 6 10.04 -19.47 0.63
CA PHE A 6 8.97 -19.40 -0.37
C PHE A 6 7.76 -18.62 0.16
N LYS A 7 7.26 -18.97 1.35
CA LYS A 7 6.15 -18.27 2.02
C LYS A 7 6.45 -16.78 2.20
N GLN A 8 7.66 -16.44 2.63
CA GLN A 8 8.06 -15.05 2.82
C GLN A 8 8.09 -14.27 1.50
N LYS A 9 8.57 -14.88 0.40
CA LYS A 9 8.54 -14.25 -0.93
C LYS A 9 7.11 -14.04 -1.45
N VAL A 10 6.24 -15.03 -1.31
CA VAL A 10 4.82 -14.93 -1.72
C VAL A 10 4.09 -13.86 -0.91
N LYS A 11 4.24 -13.85 0.42
CA LYS A 11 3.67 -12.80 1.29
C LYS A 11 4.20 -11.41 0.97
N LYS A 12 5.50 -11.29 0.63
CA LYS A 12 6.11 -10.02 0.22
C LYS A 12 5.55 -9.54 -1.12
N GLN A 13 5.33 -10.44 -2.09
CA GLN A 13 4.74 -10.07 -3.38
C GLN A 13 3.26 -9.66 -3.22
N LEU A 14 2.52 -10.33 -2.34
CA LEU A 14 1.10 -10.11 -2.10
C LEU A 14 0.82 -9.17 -0.92
N TRP A 15 1.77 -8.28 -0.58
CA TRP A 15 1.68 -7.39 0.58
C TRP A 15 0.44 -6.47 0.54
N PHE A 16 -0.03 -6.15 -0.66
CA PHE A 16 -1.18 -5.28 -0.96
C PHE A 16 -2.56 -5.97 -0.80
N LEU A 17 -2.59 -7.28 -0.53
CA LEU A 17 -3.85 -7.99 -0.28
C LEU A 17 -4.57 -7.49 0.98
N ASN A 18 -5.89 -7.48 0.95
CA ASN A 18 -6.72 -7.09 2.09
C ASN A 18 -6.72 -8.19 3.17
N LYS A 19 -7.15 -7.88 4.41
CA LYS A 19 -7.13 -8.83 5.55
C LYS A 19 -7.79 -10.18 5.23
N LYS A 20 -8.97 -10.16 4.59
CA LYS A 20 -9.70 -11.39 4.18
C LYS A 20 -8.94 -12.21 3.13
N GLU A 21 -8.23 -11.55 2.23
CA GLU A 21 -7.48 -12.18 1.13
C GLU A 21 -6.16 -12.77 1.62
N LYS A 22 -5.55 -12.13 2.62
CA LYS A 22 -4.39 -12.65 3.35
C LYS A 22 -4.73 -13.93 4.13
N LEU A 23 -5.92 -13.99 4.74
CA LEU A 23 -6.38 -15.21 5.41
C LEU A 23 -6.55 -16.36 4.42
N LYS A 24 -7.18 -16.11 3.26
CA LYS A 24 -7.28 -17.11 2.19
C LYS A 24 -5.91 -17.54 1.64
N LEU A 25 -4.98 -16.59 1.49
CA LEU A 25 -3.62 -16.91 1.06
C LEU A 25 -2.91 -17.82 2.09
N ASP A 26 -3.07 -17.54 3.38
CA ASP A 26 -2.47 -18.34 4.45
C ASP A 26 -3.05 -19.76 4.51
N GLU A 27 -4.36 -19.92 4.30
CA GLU A 27 -5.04 -21.21 4.21
C GLU A 27 -4.51 -22.06 3.05
N ILE A 28 -4.36 -21.47 1.85
CA ILE A 28 -3.81 -22.18 0.68
C ILE A 28 -2.31 -22.46 0.86
N LEU A 29 -1.55 -21.56 1.47
CA LEU A 29 -0.13 -21.80 1.78
C LEU A 29 0.07 -22.93 2.80
N GLN A 30 -0.88 -23.15 3.72
CA GLN A 30 -0.90 -24.30 4.63
C GLN A 30 -1.24 -25.60 3.88
N HIS A 31 -2.14 -25.57 2.90
CA HIS A 31 -2.43 -26.75 2.07
C HIS A 31 -1.25 -27.17 1.18
N VAL A 32 -0.48 -26.20 0.64
CA VAL A 32 0.74 -26.48 -0.14
C VAL A 32 1.87 -27.06 0.73
N GLU A 33 1.90 -26.71 2.02
CA GLU A 33 2.84 -27.28 2.99
C GLU A 33 2.57 -28.76 3.30
N LEU A 34 1.32 -29.22 3.16
CA LEU A 34 0.92 -30.61 3.36
C LEU A 34 1.13 -31.50 2.12
N ALA A 35 1.22 -30.91 0.93
CA ALA A 35 1.20 -31.64 -0.35
C ALA A 35 2.58 -31.99 -0.93
N ASP A 36 3.69 -31.63 -0.26
CA ASP A 36 5.10 -31.82 -0.71
C ASP A 36 5.34 -31.59 -2.21
N ASP A 37 4.67 -30.56 -2.75
CA ASP A 37 4.61 -30.28 -4.18
C ASP A 37 5.86 -29.45 -4.58
N SER A 38 7.02 -30.11 -4.56
CA SER A 38 8.37 -29.51 -4.65
C SER A 38 8.59 -28.67 -5.91
N ASP A 39 7.84 -28.93 -6.98
CA ASP A 39 7.93 -28.20 -8.26
C ASP A 39 7.32 -26.79 -8.19
N LYS A 40 6.25 -26.61 -7.40
CA LYS A 40 5.62 -25.28 -7.21
C LYS A 40 6.46 -24.38 -6.29
N LEU A 41 7.25 -24.99 -5.41
CA LEU A 41 8.07 -24.30 -4.41
C LEU A 41 9.26 -23.52 -4.99
N ASN A 42 9.57 -23.70 -6.27
CA ASN A 42 10.63 -22.96 -6.97
C ASN A 42 10.10 -21.74 -7.76
N ARG A 43 8.78 -21.54 -7.87
CA ARG A 43 8.18 -20.44 -8.65
C ARG A 43 7.18 -19.59 -7.84
N PRO A 44 7.64 -18.85 -6.80
CA PRO A 44 6.77 -18.03 -5.95
C PRO A 44 6.00 -16.94 -6.72
N ILE A 45 6.57 -16.45 -7.82
CA ILE A 45 5.96 -15.45 -8.69
C ILE A 45 4.79 -16.06 -9.47
N ALA A 46 4.96 -17.25 -10.04
CA ALA A 46 3.91 -17.93 -10.79
C ALA A 46 2.74 -18.32 -9.88
N PHE A 47 3.03 -18.80 -8.66
CA PHE A 47 2.02 -19.11 -7.65
C PHE A 47 1.22 -17.88 -7.25
N SER A 48 1.89 -16.75 -6.96
CA SER A 48 1.24 -15.48 -6.61
C SER A 48 0.32 -15.01 -7.75
N ASN A 49 0.76 -15.11 -9.00
CA ASN A 49 -0.01 -14.72 -10.17
C ASN A 49 -1.22 -15.63 -10.41
N GLN A 50 -1.06 -16.95 -10.20
CA GLN A 50 -2.15 -17.92 -10.31
C GLN A 50 -3.20 -17.69 -9.21
N PHE A 51 -2.77 -17.51 -7.95
CA PHE A 51 -3.68 -17.21 -6.85
C PHE A 51 -4.50 -15.94 -7.11
N LEU A 52 -3.84 -14.89 -7.60
CA LEU A 52 -4.48 -13.64 -7.96
C LEU A 52 -5.52 -13.83 -9.08
N LYS A 53 -5.19 -14.59 -10.15
CA LYS A 53 -6.10 -14.86 -11.27
C LYS A 53 -7.32 -15.68 -10.84
N GLU A 54 -7.10 -16.73 -10.05
CA GLU A 54 -8.12 -17.72 -9.67
C GLU A 54 -9.07 -17.21 -8.57
N TYR A 55 -8.53 -16.54 -7.55
CA TYR A 55 -9.28 -16.20 -6.34
C TYR A 55 -9.64 -14.72 -6.19
N ILE A 56 -8.97 -13.81 -6.93
CA ILE A 56 -9.11 -12.36 -6.73
C ILE A 56 -9.65 -11.65 -7.97
N PHE A 57 -9.21 -12.01 -9.18
CA PHE A 57 -9.48 -11.24 -10.40
C PHE A 57 -10.61 -11.77 -11.30
N LYS A 58 -11.41 -12.72 -10.81
CA LYS A 58 -12.51 -13.38 -11.54
C LYS A 58 -13.21 -12.44 -12.53
N GLU A 59 -12.87 -12.65 -13.80
CA GLU A 59 -13.42 -12.11 -15.05
C GLU A 59 -14.25 -10.82 -14.92
N LYS A 60 -13.57 -9.68 -14.80
CA LYS A 60 -14.19 -8.38 -15.11
C LYS A 60 -13.57 -7.82 -16.36
N VAL A 61 -14.37 -7.66 -17.42
CA VAL A 61 -13.97 -7.00 -18.66
C VAL A 61 -13.58 -5.57 -18.32
N VAL A 62 -12.29 -5.27 -18.43
CA VAL A 62 -11.73 -3.94 -18.12
C VAL A 62 -11.50 -3.18 -19.41
N SER A 63 -12.05 -1.97 -19.50
CA SER A 63 -11.89 -1.11 -20.68
C SER A 63 -10.66 -0.21 -20.54
N SER A 64 -9.97 0.09 -21.65
CA SER A 64 -8.80 1.00 -21.68
C SER A 64 -9.09 2.37 -21.07
N THR A 65 -10.33 2.88 -21.16
CA THR A 65 -10.75 4.13 -20.53
C THR A 65 -10.68 4.06 -19.00
N GLN A 66 -10.96 2.90 -18.41
CA GLN A 66 -10.84 2.69 -16.97
C GLN A 66 -9.38 2.76 -16.50
N LEU A 67 -8.42 2.34 -17.34
CA LEU A 67 -6.99 2.47 -17.06
C LEU A 67 -6.59 3.95 -17.00
N PHE A 68 -7.00 4.74 -18.00
CA PHE A 68 -6.69 6.18 -18.03
C PHE A 68 -7.26 6.92 -16.81
N VAL A 69 -8.53 6.65 -16.46
CA VAL A 69 -9.14 7.20 -15.24
C VAL A 69 -8.40 6.73 -13.98
N LEU A 70 -7.98 5.46 -13.92
CA LEU A 70 -7.20 4.93 -12.81
C LEU A 70 -5.83 5.63 -12.68
N LEU A 71 -5.10 5.83 -13.78
CA LEU A 71 -3.82 6.53 -13.79
C LEU A 71 -3.94 7.98 -13.31
N ILE A 72 -4.95 8.69 -13.81
CA ILE A 72 -5.23 10.07 -13.40
C ILE A 72 -5.60 10.11 -11.91
N GLY A 73 -6.44 9.17 -11.46
CA GLY A 73 -6.80 9.02 -10.06
C GLY A 73 -5.58 8.74 -9.16
N ILE A 74 -4.67 7.88 -9.60
CA ILE A 74 -3.39 7.61 -8.92
C ILE A 74 -2.59 8.91 -8.77
N LEU A 75 -2.41 9.64 -9.87
CA LEU A 75 -1.60 10.84 -9.92
C LEU A 75 -2.17 11.92 -9.00
N LEU A 76 -3.46 12.23 -9.10
CA LEU A 76 -4.12 13.23 -8.26
C LEU A 76 -4.08 12.84 -6.77
N THR A 77 -4.33 11.57 -6.46
CA THR A 77 -4.32 11.10 -5.07
C THR A 77 -2.92 11.20 -4.46
N TYR A 78 -1.87 10.88 -5.23
CA TYR A 78 -0.49 11.04 -4.75
C TYR A 78 -0.09 12.51 -4.58
N ILE A 79 -0.49 13.40 -5.48
CA ILE A 79 -0.26 14.85 -5.31
C ILE A 79 -0.87 15.32 -3.99
N PHE A 80 -2.12 14.92 -3.71
CA PHE A 80 -2.80 15.29 -2.48
C PHE A 80 -2.12 14.71 -1.23
N LEU A 81 -1.79 13.41 -1.23
CA LEU A 81 -1.09 12.76 -0.12
C LEU A 81 0.28 13.36 0.14
N LEU A 82 1.04 13.66 -0.92
CA LEU A 82 2.34 14.30 -0.82
C LEU A 82 2.22 15.71 -0.25
N GLY A 83 1.23 16.48 -0.71
CA GLY A 83 0.91 17.80 -0.16
C GLY A 83 0.58 17.74 1.33
N LEU A 84 -0.20 16.76 1.75
CA LEU A 84 -0.56 16.55 3.16
C LEU A 84 0.67 16.17 4.01
N PHE A 85 1.53 15.28 3.50
CA PHE A 85 2.80 14.93 4.15
C PHE A 85 3.72 16.16 4.30
N LEU A 86 3.92 16.91 3.21
CA LEU A 86 4.76 18.12 3.20
C LEU A 86 4.20 19.19 4.13
N PHE A 87 2.88 19.38 4.16
CA PHE A 87 2.22 20.31 5.06
C PHE A 87 2.50 19.97 6.53
N GLY A 88 2.37 18.70 6.91
CA GLY A 88 2.74 18.22 8.23
C GLY A 88 4.21 18.46 8.54
N PHE A 89 5.11 18.17 7.58
CA PHE A 89 6.54 18.35 7.76
C PHE A 89 6.93 19.83 7.95
N ILE A 90 6.43 20.71 7.09
CA ILE A 90 6.69 22.16 7.17
C ILE A 90 6.15 22.71 8.48
N THR A 91 4.92 22.33 8.86
CA THR A 91 4.30 22.80 10.11
C THR A 91 5.08 22.34 11.34
N SER A 92 5.57 21.09 11.35
CA SER A 92 6.45 20.61 12.41
C SER A 92 7.74 21.41 12.48
N LEU A 93 8.34 21.73 11.34
CA LEU A 93 9.60 22.47 11.28
C LEU A 93 9.42 23.93 11.71
N THR A 94 8.31 24.57 11.30
CA THR A 94 7.93 25.91 11.75
C THR A 94 7.66 25.95 13.24
N ALA A 95 6.99 24.93 13.81
CA ALA A 95 6.76 24.84 15.24
C ALA A 95 8.08 24.69 16.02
N VAL A 96 9.03 23.89 15.53
CA VAL A 96 10.38 23.80 16.11
C VAL A 96 11.12 25.13 16.01
N GLN A 97 11.10 25.77 14.84
CA GLN A 97 11.75 27.06 14.61
C GLN A 97 11.21 28.14 15.57
N TYR A 98 9.91 28.12 15.86
CA TYR A 98 9.29 29.01 16.82
C TYR A 98 9.91 28.91 18.22
N PHE A 99 10.29 27.71 18.67
CA PHE A 99 10.98 27.55 19.97
C PHE A 99 12.40 28.13 19.98
N ILE A 100 13.05 28.26 18.82
CA ILE A 100 14.41 28.80 18.69
C ILE A 100 14.38 30.31 18.51
N LYS A 101 13.50 30.82 17.64
CA LYS A 101 13.31 32.25 17.36
C LYS A 101 11.82 32.55 17.25
N PRO A 102 11.18 33.04 18.33
CA PRO A 102 9.77 33.40 18.28
C PRO A 102 9.62 34.70 17.46
N GLU A 103 9.14 34.59 16.22
CA GLU A 103 8.86 35.76 15.36
C GLU A 103 7.48 36.38 15.63
N VAL A 104 6.58 35.67 16.30
CA VAL A 104 5.19 36.08 16.56
C VAL A 104 4.85 35.76 18.01
N GLN A 105 3.97 36.52 18.68
CA GLN A 105 3.52 36.20 20.04
C GLN A 105 2.39 35.15 20.02
N LEU A 106 2.72 33.91 19.70
CA LEU A 106 1.83 32.77 19.89
C LEU A 106 2.00 32.19 21.29
N SER A 107 0.89 31.73 21.89
CA SER A 107 0.94 30.98 23.14
C SER A 107 1.77 29.71 22.96
N THR A 108 2.70 29.46 23.89
CA THR A 108 3.54 28.25 23.90
C THR A 108 2.71 26.97 23.80
N LEU A 109 1.51 26.96 24.41
CA LEU A 109 0.56 25.84 24.33
C LEU A 109 0.15 25.54 22.88
N THR A 110 -0.16 26.57 22.10
CA THR A 110 -0.57 26.44 20.70
C THR A 110 0.54 25.81 19.88
N VAL A 111 1.79 26.20 20.13
CA VAL A 111 2.97 25.70 19.40
C VAL A 111 3.25 24.23 19.71
N ILE A 112 3.08 23.82 20.97
CA ILE A 112 3.21 22.41 21.38
C ILE A 112 2.09 21.58 20.71
N LEU A 113 0.85 22.08 20.70
CA LEU A 113 -0.26 21.40 20.06
C LEU A 113 -0.09 21.28 18.55
N THR A 114 0.41 22.31 17.86
CA THR A 114 0.69 22.25 16.41
C THR A 114 1.85 21.31 16.10
N LEU A 115 2.88 21.25 16.94
CA LEU A 115 3.96 20.27 16.83
C LEU A 115 3.42 18.83 16.93
N VAL A 116 2.66 18.52 17.99
CA VAL A 116 2.10 17.18 18.18
C VAL A 116 1.12 16.83 17.05
N GLY A 117 0.24 17.77 16.68
CA GLY A 117 -0.73 17.60 15.61
C GLY A 117 -0.06 17.34 14.26
N SER A 118 1.01 18.07 13.94
CA SER A 118 1.76 17.89 12.69
C SER A 118 2.49 16.56 12.63
N LEU A 119 3.08 16.09 13.74
CA LEU A 119 3.67 14.75 13.82
C LEU A 119 2.62 13.64 13.62
N LEU A 120 1.46 13.76 14.27
CA LEU A 120 0.35 12.82 14.05
C LEU A 120 -0.12 12.83 12.60
N LEU A 121 -0.18 14.01 11.97
CA LEU A 121 -0.57 14.18 10.57
C LEU A 121 0.45 13.53 9.63
N ILE A 122 1.75 13.63 9.90
CA ILE A 122 2.79 12.91 9.16
C ILE A 122 2.58 11.39 9.27
N VAL A 123 2.39 10.86 10.48
CA VAL A 123 2.17 9.41 10.68
C VAL A 123 0.91 8.94 9.95
N LEU A 124 -0.18 9.71 10.05
CA LEU A 124 -1.43 9.40 9.36
C LEU A 124 -1.26 9.43 7.84
N SER A 125 -0.52 10.41 7.31
CA SER A 125 -0.25 10.52 5.87
C SER A 125 0.53 9.31 5.35
N LEU A 126 1.55 8.85 6.07
CA LEU A 126 2.32 7.65 5.71
C LEU A 126 1.43 6.39 5.73
N TYR A 127 0.54 6.29 6.71
CA TYR A 127 -0.44 5.20 6.77
C TYR A 127 -1.39 5.22 5.56
N LEU A 128 -1.93 6.39 5.22
CA LEU A 128 -2.80 6.58 4.06
C LEU A 128 -2.08 6.27 2.75
N ILE A 129 -0.84 6.74 2.57
CA ILE A 129 0.00 6.41 1.41
C ILE A 129 0.08 4.89 1.26
N ARG A 130 0.47 4.16 2.32
CA ARG A 130 0.57 2.69 2.27
C ARG A 130 -0.74 2.03 1.87
N MET A 131 -1.86 2.48 2.42
CA MET A 131 -3.18 1.93 2.12
C MET A 131 -3.59 2.18 0.66
N VAL A 132 -3.41 3.42 0.19
CA VAL A 132 -3.74 3.86 -1.17
C VAL A 132 -2.85 3.17 -2.21
N THR A 133 -1.55 3.06 -1.96
CA THR A 133 -0.62 2.30 -2.82
C THR A 133 -1.05 0.84 -2.95
N GLY A 134 -1.49 0.21 -1.85
CA GLY A 134 -2.01 -1.15 -1.88
C GLY A 134 -3.26 -1.28 -2.76
N TYR A 135 -4.21 -0.36 -2.61
CA TYR A 135 -5.42 -0.32 -3.43
C TYR A 135 -5.10 -0.15 -4.93
N PHE A 136 -4.26 0.82 -5.28
CA PHE A 136 -3.90 1.06 -6.67
C PHE A 136 -3.07 -0.07 -7.28
N THR A 137 -2.15 -0.67 -6.53
CA THR A 137 -1.40 -1.85 -6.99
C THR A 137 -2.35 -2.99 -7.34
N LYS A 138 -3.36 -3.24 -6.49
CA LYS A 138 -4.38 -4.25 -6.75
C LYS A 138 -5.18 -3.94 -8.03
N LYS A 139 -5.62 -2.69 -8.20
CA LYS A 139 -6.37 -2.26 -9.38
C LYS A 139 -5.55 -2.33 -10.67
N LEU A 140 -4.26 -1.99 -10.61
CA LEU A 140 -3.34 -2.12 -11.75
C LEU A 140 -3.11 -3.58 -12.13
N LEU A 141 -2.97 -4.47 -11.15
CA LEU A 141 -2.83 -5.90 -11.40
C LEU A 141 -4.13 -6.50 -11.96
N GLU A 142 -5.29 -6.10 -11.44
CA GLU A 142 -6.61 -6.48 -12.00
C GLU A 142 -6.68 -6.12 -13.49
N TYR A 143 -6.30 -4.89 -13.84
CA TYR A 143 -6.24 -4.47 -15.24
C TYR A 143 -5.25 -5.31 -16.06
N LYS A 144 -4.04 -5.54 -15.55
CA LYS A 144 -3.01 -6.32 -16.25
C LYS A 144 -3.45 -7.76 -16.55
N TYR A 145 -4.14 -8.41 -15.61
CA TYR A 145 -4.57 -9.82 -15.77
C TYR A 145 -5.85 -9.97 -16.59
N ASN A 146 -6.75 -8.98 -16.57
CA ASN A 146 -8.02 -9.03 -17.28
C ASN A 146 -8.00 -8.29 -18.62
N LYS A 147 -6.86 -7.73 -19.03
CA LYS A 147 -6.65 -7.29 -20.41
C LYS A 147 -6.62 -8.54 -21.30
N SER A 148 -7.79 -8.97 -21.76
CA SER A 148 -7.91 -9.73 -22.99
C SER A 148 -7.14 -8.98 -24.06
N LEU A 149 -6.30 -9.69 -24.83
CA LEU A 149 -5.81 -9.17 -26.11
C LEU A 149 -6.99 -8.62 -26.93
#